data_AF-A0A815NFJ8-F1
#
_entry.id   AF-A0A815NFJ8-F1
#
_cell.length_a   1.000
_cell.length_b   1.000
_cell.length_c   1.000
_cell.angle_alpha   90.00
_cell.angle_beta   90.00
_cell.angle_gamma   90.00
#
_symmetry.space_group_name_H-M   'P 1'
#
loop_
_entity.id
_entity.type
_entity.pdbx_description
1 polymer ?
#
loop_
_entity_poly.entity_id
_entity_poly.type
_entity_poly.pdbx_seq_one_letter_code
_entity_poly.pdbx_strand_id
1 'polypeptide(L)'
;MKVLVGDNYSHRIMKWKSGETQGAAIAGQVGQEKTEKDGRGNQFTDPTISVVGDEQSVYVTDRENDCLLKGRKDAMGDLMLVDGNGNESRRNQLNAHINLSFDTDQNLYVSDMANNRIQKFDLAIFKKKSFHYATTQINRHVATFLLLFGTLGNLLNIYVLNEHSFHENPCSIYLSWSSITSSIFIWSGFLTRVLQGYNINWPNQNSIACKTRQLLLNVTWPMGIWCLVGASIDRYLCSHSSARYRLFSTNLIAKRFALAIFIFFCCLFVEVLYCFEGSIPNVPVLCYGQNIPCRLFNDWAALSFDIILPSFFLAVFGALTIRNIRQRSVRPVIDSEVRSNRRSTMRANDRNLTRMLLIQVLFILVLDLPFGIYRPYASLTSNIPKSSYRAAVENLTYSVIVLLICVTHSTSFYLYTLTGSVYRRAFKQIGQRWLNRIRLIHQ
;
A
#
# COMPACT_ATOMS: atom_id res chain seq x y z
N MET A 1 13.62 -34.54 -9.41
CA MET A 1 12.31 -34.39 -10.09
C MET A 1 11.32 -35.39 -9.48
N LYS A 2 10.05 -35.02 -9.27
CA LYS A 2 8.98 -35.93 -8.80
C LYS A 2 8.06 -36.21 -9.99
N VAL A 3 7.86 -37.48 -10.35
CA VAL A 3 6.97 -37.92 -11.44
C VAL A 3 5.74 -38.58 -10.81
N LEU A 4 4.56 -38.23 -11.31
CA LEU A 4 3.31 -38.89 -10.94
C LEU A 4 2.85 -39.75 -12.11
N VAL A 5 2.42 -40.98 -11.84
CA VAL A 5 2.00 -41.97 -12.84
C VAL A 5 0.63 -42.51 -12.46
N GLY A 6 -0.31 -42.46 -13.40
CA GLY A 6 -1.59 -43.17 -13.29
C GLY A 6 -1.34 -44.62 -13.65
N ASP A 7 -1.62 -45.52 -12.71
CA ASP A 7 -1.52 -46.96 -12.90
C ASP A 7 -2.94 -47.50 -13.10
N ASN A 8 -3.40 -47.41 -14.35
CA ASN A 8 -4.79 -47.55 -14.75
C ASN A 8 -5.41 -48.89 -14.32
N TYR A 9 -4.72 -49.99 -14.60
CA TYR A 9 -5.19 -51.35 -14.26
C TYR A 9 -5.04 -51.70 -12.79
N SER A 10 -4.26 -50.92 -12.03
CA SER A 10 -4.14 -51.07 -10.58
C SER A 10 -4.95 -50.01 -9.83
N HIS A 11 -5.79 -49.24 -10.52
CA HIS A 11 -6.72 -48.26 -9.95
C HIS A 11 -6.07 -47.25 -8.99
N ARG A 12 -4.81 -46.86 -9.26
CA ARG A 12 -4.01 -46.08 -8.31
C ARG A 12 -3.13 -45.02 -8.96
N ILE A 13 -2.70 -44.09 -8.12
CA ILE A 13 -1.76 -43.04 -8.48
C ILE A 13 -0.45 -43.27 -7.75
N MET A 14 0.63 -43.36 -8.52
CA MET A 14 1.97 -43.61 -8.03
C MET A 14 2.82 -42.35 -8.11
N LYS A 15 3.65 -42.15 -7.10
CA LYS A 15 4.64 -41.07 -7.03
C LYS A 15 6.05 -41.63 -7.01
N TRP A 16 6.88 -41.13 -7.91
CA TRP A 16 8.25 -41.56 -8.09
C TRP A 16 9.19 -40.37 -7.87
N LYS A 17 10.24 -40.54 -7.07
CA LYS A 17 11.35 -39.58 -7.07
C LYS A 17 12.45 -40.07 -8.02
N SER A 18 13.13 -39.12 -8.64
CA SER A 18 14.29 -39.40 -9.48
C SER A 18 15.34 -40.22 -8.70
N GLY A 19 15.72 -41.37 -9.26
CA GLY A 19 16.66 -42.31 -8.65
C GLY A 19 16.02 -43.42 -7.80
N GLU A 20 14.71 -43.39 -7.54
CA GLU A 20 14.01 -44.47 -6.82
C GLU A 20 13.61 -45.60 -7.79
N THR A 21 13.77 -46.85 -7.33
CA THR A 21 13.34 -48.07 -8.06
C THR A 21 11.95 -48.54 -7.65
N GLN A 22 11.35 -47.90 -6.63
CA GLN A 22 9.99 -48.17 -6.17
C GLN A 22 9.23 -46.85 -5.98
N GLY A 23 8.05 -46.74 -6.57
CA GLY A 23 7.14 -45.62 -6.35
C GLY A 23 6.24 -45.82 -5.14
N ALA A 24 5.82 -44.72 -4.51
CA ALA A 24 4.83 -44.73 -3.43
C ALA A 24 3.42 -44.49 -3.98
N ALA A 25 2.46 -45.35 -3.63
CA ALA A 25 1.05 -45.10 -3.91
C ALA A 25 0.56 -43.93 -3.05
N ILE A 26 -0.03 -42.91 -3.67
CA ILE A 26 -0.54 -41.72 -2.98
C ILE A 26 -2.07 -41.61 -2.99
N ALA A 27 -2.75 -42.43 -3.81
CA ALA A 27 -4.21 -42.63 -3.83
C ALA A 27 -4.60 -43.89 -4.64
N GLY A 28 -5.79 -44.42 -4.42
CA GLY A 28 -6.26 -45.70 -4.98
C GLY A 28 -6.11 -46.88 -4.00
N GLN A 29 -7.03 -47.84 -4.02
CA GLN A 29 -6.94 -49.11 -3.28
C GLN A 29 -6.55 -50.23 -4.24
N VAL A 30 -5.63 -51.10 -3.81
CA VAL A 30 -5.22 -52.27 -4.57
C VAL A 30 -6.26 -53.38 -4.38
N GLY A 31 -6.86 -53.86 -5.47
CA GLY A 31 -7.55 -55.15 -5.50
C GLY A 31 -9.06 -55.19 -5.22
N GLN A 32 -9.81 -54.10 -5.41
CA GLN A 32 -11.28 -54.17 -5.44
C GLN A 32 -11.82 -53.53 -6.72
N GLU A 33 -12.41 -54.34 -7.59
CA GLU A 33 -13.31 -53.87 -8.64
C GLU A 33 -14.50 -53.18 -7.97
N LYS A 34 -14.79 -51.93 -8.36
CA LYS A 34 -15.99 -51.22 -7.92
C LYS A 34 -17.21 -51.82 -8.63
N THR A 35 -18.21 -52.21 -7.84
CA THR A 35 -19.56 -52.55 -8.32
C THR A 35 -20.47 -51.32 -8.51
N GLU A 36 -20.07 -50.11 -8.06
CA GLU A 36 -20.89 -48.89 -8.18
C GLU A 36 -20.09 -47.61 -8.50
N LYS A 37 -20.63 -46.78 -9.41
CA LYS A 37 -20.12 -45.45 -9.82
C LYS A 37 -20.45 -44.37 -8.77
N ASP A 38 -19.84 -44.41 -7.58
CA ASP A 38 -20.12 -43.41 -6.52
C ASP A 38 -19.25 -42.14 -6.61
N GLY A 39 -18.16 -42.10 -7.39
CA GLY A 39 -17.35 -40.87 -7.58
C GLY A 39 -16.75 -40.21 -6.32
N ARG A 40 -17.02 -40.74 -5.11
CA ARG A 40 -16.57 -40.20 -3.83
C ARG A 40 -15.28 -40.86 -3.34
N GLY A 41 -14.32 -40.04 -2.91
CA GLY A 41 -13.08 -40.46 -2.24
C GLY A 41 -11.91 -40.85 -3.15
N ASN A 42 -10.82 -41.34 -2.54
CA ASN A 42 -9.57 -41.76 -3.20
C ASN A 42 -9.66 -43.10 -3.97
N GLN A 43 -10.84 -43.48 -4.49
CA GLN A 43 -11.08 -44.75 -5.18
C GLN A 43 -11.34 -44.53 -6.67
N PHE A 44 -10.42 -44.99 -7.52
CA PHE A 44 -10.46 -44.80 -8.96
C PHE A 44 -10.86 -46.08 -9.72
N THR A 45 -11.37 -45.94 -10.95
CA THR A 45 -11.63 -47.09 -11.86
C THR A 45 -10.73 -47.03 -13.10
N ASP A 46 -10.53 -45.87 -13.72
CA ASP A 46 -9.47 -45.70 -14.75
C ASP A 46 -8.78 -44.34 -14.59
N PRO A 47 -7.87 -44.20 -13.59
CA PRO A 47 -7.25 -42.93 -13.28
C PRO A 47 -6.21 -42.55 -14.34
N THR A 48 -6.48 -41.49 -15.07
CA THR A 48 -5.50 -40.79 -15.90
C THR A 48 -5.03 -39.53 -15.18
N ILE A 49 -3.71 -39.29 -15.20
CA ILE A 49 -3.14 -38.06 -14.64
C ILE A 49 -2.95 -37.08 -15.78
N SER A 50 -3.73 -36.02 -15.76
CA SER A 50 -3.76 -35.03 -16.83
C SER A 50 -3.27 -33.68 -16.30
N VAL A 51 -2.00 -33.63 -15.90
CA VAL A 51 -1.23 -32.40 -15.57
C VAL A 51 -1.21 -32.02 -14.08
N VAL A 52 0.01 -31.72 -13.63
CA VAL A 52 0.33 -31.09 -12.34
C VAL A 52 0.02 -29.60 -12.48
N GLY A 53 -0.88 -29.06 -11.65
CA GLY A 53 -1.10 -27.62 -11.56
C GLY A 53 0.15 -26.90 -11.01
N ASP A 54 -0.03 -25.75 -10.37
CA ASP A 54 1.06 -25.13 -9.59
C ASP A 54 1.77 -26.13 -8.66
N GLU A 55 2.96 -25.80 -8.16
CA GLU A 55 3.93 -26.73 -7.56
C GLU A 55 3.42 -27.67 -6.44
N GLN A 56 2.19 -27.51 -5.96
CA GLN A 56 1.57 -28.33 -4.91
C GLN A 56 0.24 -29.01 -5.29
N SER A 57 -0.39 -28.71 -6.43
CA SER A 57 -1.72 -29.26 -6.79
C SER A 57 -1.64 -30.34 -7.88
N VAL A 58 -2.45 -31.40 -7.75
CA VAL A 58 -2.60 -32.47 -8.76
C VAL A 58 -4.06 -32.60 -9.13
N TYR A 59 -4.32 -32.75 -10.43
CA TYR A 59 -5.64 -32.99 -10.97
C TYR A 59 -5.66 -34.39 -11.57
N VAL A 60 -6.67 -35.16 -11.17
CA VAL A 60 -6.82 -36.55 -11.59
C VAL A 60 -8.16 -36.68 -12.28
N THR A 61 -8.13 -37.30 -13.44
CA THR A 61 -9.31 -37.61 -14.23
C THR A 61 -9.57 -39.11 -14.15
N ASP A 62 -10.74 -39.50 -13.66
CA ASP A 62 -11.18 -40.88 -13.73
C ASP A 62 -12.05 -41.07 -14.96
N ARG A 63 -11.56 -41.84 -15.93
CA ARG A 63 -12.18 -41.95 -17.26
C ARG A 63 -13.51 -42.69 -17.23
N GLU A 64 -13.70 -43.63 -16.31
CA GLU A 64 -14.93 -44.45 -16.23
C GLU A 64 -15.96 -43.90 -15.25
N ASN A 65 -15.49 -43.18 -14.23
CA ASN A 65 -16.35 -42.51 -13.26
C ASN A 65 -16.71 -41.07 -13.67
N ASP A 66 -16.14 -40.55 -14.76
CA ASP A 66 -16.39 -39.19 -15.27
C ASP A 66 -16.12 -38.09 -14.22
N CYS A 67 -15.15 -38.36 -13.32
CA CYS A 67 -14.86 -37.53 -12.16
C CYS A 67 -13.56 -36.73 -12.34
N LEU A 68 -13.57 -35.48 -11.85
CA LEU A 68 -12.37 -34.66 -11.70
C LEU A 68 -12.07 -34.40 -10.21
N LEU A 69 -10.93 -34.92 -9.76
CA LEU A 69 -10.47 -34.79 -8.37
C LEU A 69 -9.26 -33.86 -8.27
N LYS A 70 -9.28 -32.97 -7.27
CA LYS A 70 -8.14 -32.09 -6.95
C LYS A 70 -7.51 -32.49 -5.63
N GLY A 71 -6.23 -32.85 -5.66
CA GLY A 71 -5.44 -33.18 -4.47
C GLY A 71 -4.13 -32.42 -4.35
N ARG A 72 -3.37 -32.71 -3.28
CA ARG A 72 -1.99 -32.25 -3.10
C ARG A 72 -1.03 -33.33 -3.61
N LYS A 73 0.18 -32.92 -4.04
CA LYS A 73 1.25 -33.85 -4.46
C LYS A 73 1.66 -34.91 -3.43
N ASP A 74 1.36 -34.67 -2.16
CA ASP A 74 1.74 -35.54 -1.04
C ASP A 74 0.52 -36.24 -0.39
N ALA A 75 -0.71 -35.85 -0.74
CA ALA A 75 -1.96 -36.47 -0.28
C ALA A 75 -3.13 -36.00 -1.17
N MET A 76 -3.95 -36.93 -1.68
CA MET A 76 -5.22 -36.58 -2.31
C MET A 76 -6.26 -36.24 -1.24
N GLY A 77 -6.98 -35.12 -1.41
CA GLY A 77 -8.05 -34.69 -0.52
C GLY A 77 -9.40 -34.74 -1.25
N ASP A 78 -10.48 -34.96 -0.50
CA ASP A 78 -11.85 -35.24 -0.98
C ASP A 78 -12.56 -34.12 -1.77
N LEU A 79 -11.83 -33.15 -2.33
CA LEU A 79 -12.44 -32.08 -3.11
C LEU A 79 -12.69 -32.55 -4.56
N MET A 80 -13.87 -33.09 -4.78
CA MET A 80 -14.44 -33.34 -6.11
C MET A 80 -14.83 -31.99 -6.74
N LEU A 81 -14.21 -31.64 -7.86
CA LEU A 81 -14.53 -30.41 -8.60
C LEU A 81 -15.71 -30.60 -9.55
N VAL A 82 -15.86 -31.81 -10.11
CA VAL A 82 -16.87 -32.12 -11.12
C VAL A 82 -17.32 -33.57 -10.99
N ASP A 83 -18.65 -33.79 -11.04
CA ASP A 83 -19.30 -35.10 -10.90
C ASP A 83 -19.82 -35.61 -12.25
N GLY A 84 -19.59 -36.89 -12.50
CA GLY A 84 -19.96 -37.61 -13.73
C GLY A 84 -21.41 -38.08 -13.78
N ASN A 85 -22.16 -37.95 -12.69
CA ASN A 85 -23.42 -38.68 -12.51
C ASN A 85 -24.66 -38.03 -13.16
N GLY A 86 -24.51 -37.32 -14.28
CA GLY A 86 -25.59 -36.55 -14.89
C GLY A 86 -25.70 -36.70 -16.40
N ASN A 87 -26.86 -37.20 -16.86
CA ASN A 87 -27.28 -37.16 -18.26
C ASN A 87 -27.65 -35.74 -18.76
N GLU A 88 -27.35 -34.70 -17.98
CA GLU A 88 -27.71 -33.31 -18.28
C GLU A 88 -26.46 -32.46 -18.51
N SER A 89 -26.54 -31.52 -19.45
CA SER A 89 -25.45 -30.61 -19.83
C SER A 89 -25.21 -29.49 -18.80
N ARG A 90 -25.27 -29.77 -17.49
CA ARG A 90 -25.06 -28.75 -16.44
C ARG A 90 -23.59 -28.34 -16.34
N ARG A 91 -23.34 -27.15 -15.75
CA ARG A 91 -22.00 -26.53 -15.63
C ARG A 91 -20.97 -27.32 -14.81
N ASN A 92 -21.42 -28.31 -14.03
CA ASN A 92 -20.60 -29.13 -13.14
C ASN A 92 -20.81 -30.64 -13.39
N GLN A 93 -21.19 -31.01 -14.62
CA GLN A 93 -21.31 -32.41 -15.05
C GLN A 93 -20.41 -32.63 -16.27
N LEU A 94 -19.71 -33.76 -16.34
CA LEU A 94 -18.87 -34.16 -17.47
C LEU A 94 -19.34 -35.53 -17.97
N ASN A 95 -19.16 -35.81 -19.25
CA ASN A 95 -19.53 -37.09 -19.85
C ASN A 95 -18.41 -37.55 -20.80
N ALA A 96 -17.78 -38.67 -20.43
CA ALA A 96 -16.78 -39.47 -21.14
C ALA A 96 -15.62 -38.74 -21.85
N HIS A 97 -14.40 -39.24 -21.60
CA HIS A 97 -13.15 -38.78 -22.22
C HIS A 97 -12.85 -37.30 -21.94
N ILE A 98 -12.33 -37.05 -20.75
CA ILE A 98 -11.92 -35.71 -20.31
C ILE A 98 -10.42 -35.50 -20.53
N ASN A 99 -10.08 -34.36 -21.11
CA ASN A 99 -8.70 -33.87 -21.18
C ASN A 99 -8.63 -32.50 -20.53
N LEU A 100 -7.50 -32.22 -19.87
CA LEU A 100 -7.29 -31.03 -19.07
C LEU A 100 -6.19 -30.17 -19.67
N SER A 101 -6.40 -28.86 -19.66
CA SER A 101 -5.35 -27.89 -19.98
C SER A 101 -5.48 -26.66 -19.08
N PHE A 102 -4.36 -26.02 -18.79
CA PHE A 102 -4.33 -24.80 -18.00
C PHE A 102 -3.94 -23.61 -18.87
N ASP A 103 -4.59 -22.46 -18.67
CA ASP A 103 -4.09 -21.19 -19.19
C ASP A 103 -3.01 -20.60 -18.26
N THR A 104 -2.41 -19.48 -18.69
CA THR A 104 -1.41 -18.74 -17.90
C THR A 104 -1.93 -18.21 -16.56
N ASP A 105 -3.25 -18.08 -16.41
CA ASP A 105 -3.93 -17.65 -15.19
C ASP A 105 -4.34 -18.84 -14.30
N GLN A 106 -3.92 -20.06 -14.63
CA GLN A 106 -4.26 -21.31 -13.96
C GLN A 106 -5.77 -21.63 -13.93
N ASN A 107 -6.53 -21.11 -14.89
CA ASN A 107 -7.87 -21.62 -15.15
C ASN A 107 -7.77 -22.98 -15.82
N LEU A 108 -8.64 -23.90 -15.42
CA LEU A 108 -8.70 -25.24 -16.00
C LEU A 108 -9.71 -25.28 -17.14
N TYR A 109 -9.27 -25.78 -18.27
CA TYR A 109 -10.09 -26.09 -19.42
C TYR A 109 -10.28 -27.60 -19.48
N VAL A 110 -11.52 -28.03 -19.56
CA VAL A 110 -11.90 -29.45 -19.66
C VAL A 110 -12.59 -29.68 -20.99
N SER A 111 -12.06 -30.59 -21.80
CA SER A 111 -12.77 -31.09 -22.97
C SER A 111 -13.79 -32.14 -22.52
N ASP A 112 -15.07 -31.83 -22.66
CA ASP A 112 -16.18 -32.72 -22.33
C ASP A 112 -16.66 -33.34 -23.65
N MET A 113 -15.97 -34.41 -24.07
CA MET A 113 -16.07 -34.92 -25.44
C MET A 113 -17.48 -35.43 -25.76
N ALA A 114 -18.13 -36.19 -24.87
CA ALA A 114 -19.46 -36.72 -25.17
C ALA A 114 -20.55 -35.63 -25.17
N ASN A 115 -20.33 -34.51 -24.47
CA ASN A 115 -21.21 -33.34 -24.53
C ASN A 115 -20.80 -32.32 -25.61
N ASN A 116 -19.82 -32.62 -26.48
CA ASN A 116 -19.33 -31.75 -27.55
C ASN A 116 -19.01 -30.31 -27.09
N ARG A 117 -18.41 -30.14 -25.91
CA ARG A 117 -18.14 -28.82 -25.33
C ARG A 117 -16.78 -28.72 -24.64
N ILE A 118 -16.31 -27.48 -24.49
CA ILE A 118 -15.16 -27.15 -23.63
C ILE A 118 -15.65 -26.31 -22.46
N GLN A 119 -15.35 -26.73 -21.24
CA GLN A 119 -15.73 -26.00 -20.03
C GLN A 119 -14.50 -25.33 -19.39
N LYS A 120 -14.67 -24.09 -18.94
CA LYS A 120 -13.63 -23.33 -18.22
C LYS A 120 -13.98 -23.25 -16.73
N PHE A 121 -13.09 -23.73 -15.88
CA PHE A 121 -13.16 -23.62 -14.42
C PHE A 121 -12.14 -22.60 -13.92
N ASP A 122 -12.63 -21.53 -13.29
CA ASP A 122 -11.78 -20.54 -12.62
C ASP A 122 -11.27 -21.14 -11.29
N LEU A 123 -10.12 -21.81 -11.34
CA LEU A 123 -9.49 -22.39 -10.16
C LEU A 123 -8.69 -21.36 -9.36
N ALA A 124 -8.44 -20.20 -9.96
CA ALA A 124 -7.88 -19.06 -9.28
C ALA A 124 -8.86 -18.45 -8.27
N ILE A 125 -10.14 -18.85 -8.25
CA ILE A 125 -11.14 -18.43 -7.25
C ILE A 125 -10.62 -18.53 -5.81
N PHE A 126 -9.93 -19.61 -5.44
CA PHE A 126 -9.41 -19.76 -4.07
C PHE A 126 -8.33 -18.73 -3.77
N LYS A 127 -7.35 -18.56 -4.66
CA LYS A 127 -6.28 -17.56 -4.50
C LYS A 127 -6.84 -16.14 -4.53
N LYS A 128 -7.77 -15.86 -5.45
CA LYS A 128 -8.51 -14.60 -5.55
C LYS A 128 -9.25 -14.27 -4.25
N LYS A 129 -9.96 -15.24 -3.67
CA LYS A 129 -10.63 -15.09 -2.36
C LYS A 129 -9.61 -14.82 -1.25
N SER A 130 -8.48 -15.51 -1.23
CA SER A 130 -7.40 -15.26 -0.26
C SER A 130 -6.82 -13.84 -0.38
N PHE A 131 -6.53 -13.37 -1.60
CA PHE A 131 -6.02 -12.02 -1.83
C PHE A 131 -7.06 -10.93 -1.47
N HIS A 132 -8.33 -11.17 -1.82
CA HIS A 132 -9.41 -10.27 -1.42
C HIS A 132 -9.59 -10.23 0.10
N TYR A 133 -9.57 -11.40 0.76
CA TYR A 133 -9.62 -11.50 2.21
C TYR A 133 -8.44 -10.76 2.86
N ALA A 134 -7.21 -10.98 2.39
CA ALA A 134 -6.03 -10.28 2.88
C ALA A 134 -6.18 -8.75 2.74
N THR A 135 -6.62 -8.28 1.57
CA THR A 135 -6.88 -6.86 1.31
C THR A 135 -7.89 -6.28 2.32
N THR A 136 -8.99 -6.99 2.57
CA THR A 136 -10.03 -6.54 3.53
C THR A 136 -9.50 -6.51 4.96
N GLN A 137 -8.74 -7.53 5.40
CA GLN A 137 -8.17 -7.56 6.75
C GLN A 137 -7.13 -6.45 6.97
N ILE A 138 -6.28 -6.21 5.97
CA ILE A 138 -5.29 -5.14 5.99
C ILE A 138 -5.98 -3.77 6.13
N ASN A 139 -6.98 -3.49 5.29
CA ASN A 139 -7.75 -2.24 5.35
C ASN A 139 -8.53 -2.10 6.67
N ARG A 140 -8.98 -3.20 7.26
CA ARG A 140 -9.71 -3.17 8.53
C ARG A 140 -8.80 -2.91 9.73
N HIS A 141 -7.72 -3.67 9.88
CA HIS A 141 -6.92 -3.64 11.10
C HIS A 141 -5.75 -2.67 11.02
N VAL A 142 -4.96 -2.74 9.94
CA VAL A 142 -3.76 -1.91 9.79
C VAL A 142 -4.15 -0.45 9.56
N ALA A 143 -5.14 -0.19 8.69
CA ALA A 143 -5.55 1.19 8.43
C ALA A 143 -6.24 1.83 9.66
N THR A 144 -6.99 1.07 10.47
CA THR A 144 -7.59 1.58 11.71
C THR A 144 -6.50 1.95 12.72
N PHE A 145 -5.50 1.09 12.90
CA PHE A 145 -4.36 1.40 13.76
C PHE A 145 -3.64 2.68 13.30
N LEU A 146 -3.32 2.78 12.01
CA LEU A 146 -2.64 3.96 11.46
C LEU A 146 -3.49 5.24 11.53
N LEU A 147 -4.81 5.15 11.35
CA LEU A 147 -5.73 6.27 11.52
C LEU A 147 -5.65 6.83 12.96
N LEU A 148 -5.73 5.97 13.98
CA LEU A 148 -5.64 6.38 15.37
C LEU A 148 -4.25 6.91 15.74
N PHE A 149 -3.21 6.16 15.37
CA PHE A 149 -1.82 6.49 15.63
C PHE A 149 -1.42 7.80 14.97
N GLY A 150 -1.77 7.98 13.69
CA GLY A 150 -1.49 9.19 12.93
C GLY A 150 -2.29 10.40 13.41
N THR A 151 -3.56 10.22 13.79
CA THR A 151 -4.36 11.31 14.38
C THR A 151 -3.74 11.79 15.69
N LEU A 152 -3.40 10.88 16.60
CA LEU A 152 -2.76 11.23 17.86
C LEU A 152 -1.41 11.94 17.62
N GLY A 153 -0.55 11.37 16.77
CA GLY A 153 0.75 11.95 16.44
C GLY A 153 0.63 13.36 15.88
N ASN A 154 -0.23 13.57 14.88
CA ASN A 154 -0.36 14.89 14.26
C ASN A 154 -0.99 15.94 15.20
N LEU A 155 -1.95 15.56 16.07
CA LEU A 155 -2.48 16.46 17.10
C LEU A 155 -1.41 16.87 18.10
N LEU A 156 -0.60 15.92 18.58
CA LEU A 156 0.52 16.22 19.48
C LEU A 156 1.56 17.11 18.79
N ASN A 157 1.84 16.88 17.50
CA ASN A 157 2.71 17.74 16.70
C ASN A 157 2.21 19.18 16.67
N ILE A 158 0.94 19.38 16.34
CA ILE A 158 0.31 20.71 16.29
C ILE A 158 0.39 21.37 17.66
N TYR A 159 0.14 20.62 18.74
CA TYR A 159 0.19 21.16 20.10
C TYR A 159 1.61 21.60 20.50
N VAL A 160 2.62 20.76 20.26
CA VAL A 160 4.03 21.06 20.61
C VAL A 160 4.57 22.23 19.78
N LEU A 161 4.30 22.23 18.47
CA LEU A 161 4.85 23.24 17.55
C LEU A 161 4.19 24.61 17.70
N ASN A 162 2.99 24.68 18.30
CA ASN A 162 2.32 25.93 18.66
C ASN A 162 2.64 26.39 20.10
N GLU A 163 3.59 25.78 20.79
CA GLU A 163 4.08 26.30 22.07
C GLU A 163 4.91 27.58 21.85
N HIS A 164 4.80 28.57 22.74
CA HIS A 164 5.52 29.85 22.69
C HIS A 164 7.02 29.72 22.40
N SER A 165 7.66 28.65 22.87
CA SER A 165 9.08 28.34 22.64
C SER A 165 9.44 28.16 21.15
N PHE A 166 8.47 27.82 20.30
CA PHE A 166 8.65 27.57 18.86
C PHE A 166 8.07 28.67 17.97
N HIS A 167 7.33 29.65 18.50
CA HIS A 167 6.70 30.72 17.71
C HIS A 167 7.71 31.63 17.01
N GLU A 168 8.92 31.75 17.55
CA GLU A 168 9.97 32.58 16.97
C GLU A 168 10.71 31.89 15.82
N ASN A 169 10.49 30.58 15.59
CA ASN A 169 11.21 29.80 14.61
C ASN A 169 10.34 29.55 13.35
N PRO A 170 10.67 30.10 12.18
CA PRO A 170 9.86 29.91 10.97
C PRO A 170 9.67 28.45 10.56
N CYS A 171 10.63 27.59 10.91
CA CYS A 171 10.55 26.15 10.67
C CYS A 171 9.37 25.47 11.40
N SER A 172 8.96 25.96 12.57
CA SER A 172 7.82 25.39 13.29
C SER A 172 6.52 25.59 12.53
N ILE A 173 6.37 26.72 11.82
CA ILE A 173 5.18 27.03 11.00
C ILE A 173 5.04 26.02 9.87
N TYR A 174 6.12 25.72 9.15
CA TYR A 174 6.11 24.71 8.10
C TYR A 174 5.74 23.32 8.63
N LEU A 175 6.33 22.92 9.76
CA LEU A 175 6.05 21.61 10.36
C LEU A 175 4.62 21.51 10.91
N SER A 176 4.07 22.62 11.42
CA SER A 176 2.66 22.72 11.85
C SER A 176 1.72 22.56 10.67
N TRP A 177 1.93 23.29 9.57
CA TRP A 177 1.12 23.14 8.35
C TRP A 177 1.23 21.74 7.74
N SER A 178 2.43 21.14 7.76
CA SER A 178 2.63 19.74 7.36
C SER A 178 1.83 18.75 8.23
N SER A 179 1.72 19.00 9.54
CA SER A 179 0.94 18.17 10.45
C SER A 179 -0.58 18.37 10.29
N ILE A 180 -1.02 19.60 10.01
CA ILE A 180 -2.44 19.91 9.71
C ILE A 180 -2.86 19.20 8.42
N THR A 181 -2.07 19.35 7.35
CA THR A 181 -2.35 18.71 6.06
C THR A 181 -2.33 17.19 6.15
N SER A 182 -1.36 16.61 6.88
CA SER A 182 -1.33 15.17 7.15
C SER A 182 -2.58 14.69 7.92
N SER A 183 -3.10 15.49 8.85
CA SER A 183 -4.35 15.16 9.55
C SER A 183 -5.54 15.13 8.60
N ILE A 184 -5.67 16.14 7.74
CA ILE A 184 -6.76 16.21 6.74
C ILE A 184 -6.64 15.03 5.76
N PHE A 185 -5.41 14.70 5.33
CA PHE A 185 -5.15 13.57 4.44
C PHE A 185 -5.56 12.23 5.06
N ILE A 186 -5.18 11.98 6.32
CA ILE A 186 -5.55 10.77 7.06
C ILE A 186 -7.08 10.61 7.14
N TRP A 187 -7.79 11.66 7.50
CA TRP A 187 -9.25 11.62 7.66
C TRP A 187 -10.00 11.58 6.33
N SER A 188 -9.47 12.21 5.28
CA SER A 188 -10.08 12.18 3.95
C SER A 188 -9.81 10.85 3.23
N GLY A 189 -8.60 10.30 3.37
CA GLY A 189 -8.15 9.11 2.65
C GLY A 189 -8.31 7.82 3.44
N PHE A 190 -7.69 7.74 4.62
CA PHE A 190 -7.58 6.46 5.34
C PHE A 190 -8.88 6.05 5.99
N LEU A 191 -9.69 7.01 6.46
CA LEU A 191 -11.04 6.72 6.94
C LEU A 191 -11.84 5.95 5.88
N THR A 192 -11.78 6.38 4.61
CA THR A 192 -12.51 5.67 3.55
C THR A 192 -11.99 4.25 3.30
N ARG A 193 -10.71 3.97 3.57
CA ARG A 193 -10.17 2.61 3.53
C ARG A 193 -10.64 1.74 4.69
N VAL A 194 -10.69 2.31 5.89
CA VAL A 194 -11.29 1.62 7.05
C VAL A 194 -12.74 1.25 6.73
N LEU A 195 -13.52 2.19 6.20
CA LEU A 195 -14.90 1.97 5.78
C LEU A 195 -15.02 0.88 4.70
N GLN A 196 -14.14 0.89 3.68
CA GLN A 196 -14.08 -0.19 2.68
C GLN A 196 -13.80 -1.56 3.31
N GLY A 197 -12.97 -1.62 4.35
CA GLY A 197 -12.72 -2.85 5.13
C GLY A 197 -13.96 -3.41 5.83
N TYR A 198 -15.02 -2.61 6.00
CA TYR A 198 -16.34 -3.01 6.51
C TYR A 198 -17.42 -3.04 5.43
N ASN A 199 -17.05 -3.05 4.14
CA ASN A 199 -17.96 -3.00 2.99
C ASN A 199 -18.83 -1.72 2.93
N ILE A 200 -18.39 -0.62 3.55
CA ILE A 200 -19.06 0.67 3.51
C ILE A 200 -18.46 1.51 2.39
N ASN A 201 -19.21 1.68 1.30
CA ASN A 201 -18.74 2.32 0.06
C ASN A 201 -19.39 3.68 -0.26
N TRP A 202 -20.23 4.21 0.62
CA TRP A 202 -20.96 5.47 0.41
C TRP A 202 -20.06 6.65 -0.03
N PRO A 203 -18.87 6.89 0.57
CA PRO A 203 -17.99 7.98 0.14
C PRO A 203 -17.48 7.85 -1.30
N ASN A 204 -17.48 6.63 -1.86
CA ASN A 204 -17.04 6.38 -3.23
C ASN A 204 -18.20 6.38 -4.22
N GLN A 205 -19.42 6.06 -3.78
CA GLN A 205 -20.62 6.06 -4.63
C GLN A 205 -21.19 7.46 -4.85
N ASN A 206 -21.13 8.32 -3.83
CA ASN A 206 -21.63 9.70 -3.95
C ASN A 206 -20.64 10.57 -4.75
N SER A 207 -21.12 11.18 -5.83
CA SER A 207 -20.30 12.04 -6.73
C SER A 207 -19.63 13.20 -5.99
N ILE A 208 -20.37 13.90 -5.14
CA ILE A 208 -19.86 15.06 -4.38
C ILE A 208 -18.80 14.58 -3.38
N ALA A 209 -19.11 13.56 -2.58
CA ALA A 209 -18.16 13.02 -1.60
C ALA A 209 -16.87 12.50 -2.26
N CYS A 210 -16.99 11.84 -3.41
CA CYS A 210 -15.87 11.40 -4.23
C CYS A 210 -15.00 12.60 -4.67
N LYS A 211 -15.60 13.59 -5.34
CA LYS A 211 -14.90 14.77 -5.86
C LYS A 211 -14.22 15.57 -4.76
N THR A 212 -14.95 15.86 -3.68
CA THR A 212 -14.40 16.59 -2.52
C THR A 212 -13.25 15.84 -1.89
N ARG A 213 -13.38 14.52 -1.70
CA ARG A 213 -12.29 13.71 -1.15
C ARG A 213 -11.07 13.73 -2.05
N GLN A 214 -11.24 13.51 -3.35
CA GLN A 214 -10.12 13.50 -4.28
C GLN A 214 -9.43 14.87 -4.34
N LEU A 215 -10.19 15.97 -4.30
CA LEU A 215 -9.61 17.31 -4.22
C LEU A 215 -8.79 17.48 -2.93
N LEU A 216 -9.35 17.09 -1.78
CA LEU A 216 -8.64 17.16 -0.51
C LEU A 216 -7.34 16.36 -0.53
N LEU A 217 -7.35 15.13 -1.06
CA LEU A 217 -6.15 14.29 -1.15
C LEU A 217 -5.09 14.90 -2.06
N ASN A 218 -5.48 15.34 -3.26
CA ASN A 218 -4.55 15.90 -4.25
C ASN A 218 -4.01 17.27 -3.84
N VAL A 219 -4.69 18.03 -2.97
CA VAL A 219 -4.17 19.30 -2.45
C VAL A 219 -3.31 19.08 -1.20
N THR A 220 -3.80 18.32 -0.22
CA THR A 220 -3.17 18.24 1.11
C THR A 220 -1.88 17.44 1.11
N TRP A 221 -1.76 16.41 0.27
CA TRP A 221 -0.55 15.62 0.19
C TRP A 221 0.65 16.42 -0.32
N PRO A 222 0.62 17.01 -1.54
CA PRO A 222 1.72 17.83 -2.01
C PRO A 222 1.98 19.01 -1.09
N MET A 223 0.94 19.68 -0.58
CA MET A 223 1.10 20.79 0.36
C MET A 223 1.92 20.40 1.59
N GLY A 224 1.66 19.22 2.17
CA GLY A 224 2.38 18.72 3.34
C GLY A 224 3.87 18.49 3.07
N ILE A 225 4.20 17.93 1.90
CA ILE A 225 5.58 17.68 1.46
C ILE A 225 6.30 19.00 1.14
N TRP A 226 5.64 19.91 0.43
CA TRP A 226 6.22 21.20 0.06
C TRP A 226 6.40 22.14 1.27
N CYS A 227 5.66 21.94 2.36
CA CYS A 227 6.00 22.55 3.63
C CYS A 227 7.36 22.06 4.17
N LEU A 228 7.69 20.77 4.04
CA LEU A 228 9.01 20.24 4.43
C LEU A 228 10.14 20.74 3.51
N VAL A 229 9.83 20.93 2.23
CA VAL A 229 10.73 21.63 1.29
C VAL A 229 10.99 23.05 1.78
N GLY A 230 9.93 23.79 2.13
CA GLY A 230 10.02 25.13 2.73
C GLY A 230 10.86 25.16 4.01
N ALA A 231 10.67 24.18 4.90
CA ALA A 231 11.49 24.03 6.11
C ALA A 231 12.97 23.80 5.77
N SER A 232 13.27 23.01 4.76
CA SER A 232 14.65 22.73 4.33
C SER A 232 15.32 23.96 3.68
N ILE A 233 14.57 24.72 2.89
CA ILE A 233 15.01 26.01 2.34
C ILE A 233 15.30 27.00 3.47
N ASP A 234 14.41 27.09 4.45
CA ASP A 234 14.58 27.96 5.61
C ASP A 234 15.83 27.59 6.43
N ARG A 235 16.09 26.29 6.65
CA ARG A 235 17.34 25.82 7.27
C ARG A 235 18.56 26.21 6.45
N TYR A 236 18.50 26.12 5.12
CA TYR A 236 19.58 26.60 4.26
C TYR A 236 19.82 28.11 4.44
N LEU A 237 18.76 28.92 4.41
CA LEU A 237 18.85 30.38 4.60
C LEU A 237 19.50 30.73 5.95
N CYS A 238 19.09 30.08 7.04
CA CYS A 238 19.70 30.25 8.37
C CYS A 238 21.19 29.85 8.41
N SER A 239 21.55 28.78 7.71
CA SER A 239 22.94 28.29 7.64
C SER A 239 23.87 29.18 6.82
N HIS A 240 23.32 30.07 5.98
CA HIS A 240 24.09 30.83 5.00
C HIS A 240 25.04 31.87 5.64
N SER A 241 26.23 32.04 5.06
CA SER A 241 27.31 32.90 5.58
C SER A 241 26.92 34.39 5.63
N SER A 242 26.32 34.89 4.55
CA SER A 242 25.85 36.27 4.42
C SER A 242 24.57 36.55 5.23
N ALA A 243 24.56 37.70 5.92
CA ALA A 243 23.43 38.15 6.72
C ALA A 243 22.19 38.45 5.87
N ARG A 244 22.37 38.87 4.62
CA ARG A 244 21.29 39.19 3.69
C ARG A 244 20.36 37.99 3.45
N TYR A 245 20.91 36.79 3.31
CA TYR A 245 20.11 35.58 3.10
C TYR A 245 19.37 35.14 4.36
N ARG A 246 19.96 35.35 5.56
CA ARG A 246 19.30 35.03 6.82
C ARG A 246 18.06 35.87 7.10
N LEU A 247 18.01 37.10 6.57
CA LEU A 247 16.85 37.99 6.70
C LEU A 247 15.58 37.46 6.02
N PHE A 248 15.70 36.48 5.11
CA PHE A 248 14.54 35.84 4.50
C PHE A 248 13.92 34.75 5.38
N SER A 249 14.63 34.27 6.41
CA SER A 249 14.06 33.34 7.40
C SER A 249 13.22 34.13 8.39
N THR A 250 11.94 34.31 8.06
CA THR A 250 10.97 35.01 8.92
C THR A 250 9.63 34.29 8.94
N ASN A 251 8.89 34.47 10.03
CA ASN A 251 7.55 33.91 10.20
C ASN A 251 6.58 34.40 9.12
N LEU A 252 6.71 35.66 8.68
CA LEU A 252 5.87 36.23 7.64
C LEU A 252 6.10 35.53 6.29
N ILE A 253 7.36 35.32 5.91
CA ILE A 253 7.71 34.61 4.67
C ILE A 253 7.22 33.16 4.74
N ALA A 254 7.38 32.49 5.88
CA ALA A 254 6.88 31.12 6.06
C ALA A 254 5.35 31.02 5.88
N LYS A 255 4.57 31.93 6.48
CA LYS A 255 3.12 31.98 6.31
C LYS A 255 2.72 32.26 4.86
N ARG A 256 3.37 33.22 4.20
CA ARG A 256 3.11 33.56 2.79
C ARG A 256 3.43 32.39 1.86
N PHE A 257 4.53 31.69 2.11
CA PHE A 257 4.92 30.50 1.35
C PHE A 257 3.89 29.38 1.49
N ALA A 258 3.47 29.06 2.72
CA ALA A 258 2.44 28.03 2.95
C ALA A 258 1.11 28.37 2.26
N LEU A 259 0.68 29.64 2.34
CA LEU A 259 -0.53 30.11 1.65
C LEU A 259 -0.40 30.04 0.13
N ALA A 260 0.75 30.47 -0.42
CA ALA A 260 0.99 30.44 -1.86
C ALA A 260 0.95 29.01 -2.41
N ILE A 261 1.55 28.05 -1.69
CA ILE A 261 1.51 26.63 -2.05
C ILE A 261 0.09 26.07 -1.97
N PHE A 262 -0.67 26.41 -0.94
CA PHE A 262 -2.06 25.98 -0.83
C PHE A 262 -2.88 26.47 -2.03
N ILE A 263 -2.76 27.75 -2.39
CA ILE A 263 -3.44 28.32 -3.56
C ILE A 263 -2.99 27.62 -4.84
N PHE A 264 -1.67 27.44 -5.01
CA PHE A 264 -1.10 26.76 -6.18
C PHE A 264 -1.69 25.36 -6.38
N PHE A 265 -1.70 24.52 -5.34
CA PHE A 265 -2.23 23.15 -5.46
C PHE A 265 -3.76 23.11 -5.59
N CYS A 266 -4.48 24.03 -4.95
CA CYS A 266 -5.92 24.19 -5.19
C CYS A 266 -6.23 24.52 -6.66
N CYS A 267 -5.44 25.39 -7.28
CA CYS A 267 -5.57 25.71 -8.70
C CYS A 267 -5.11 24.56 -9.60
N LEU A 268 -4.00 23.89 -9.27
CA LEU A 268 -3.43 22.80 -10.06
C LEU A 268 -4.34 21.59 -10.14
N PHE A 269 -5.12 21.32 -9.08
CA PHE A 269 -5.99 20.14 -8.95
C PHE A 269 -7.49 20.48 -9.01
N VAL A 270 -7.85 21.68 -9.48
CA VAL A 270 -9.26 22.08 -9.63
C VAL A 270 -9.99 21.19 -10.63
N GLU A 271 -9.27 20.60 -11.60
CA GLU A 271 -9.79 19.69 -12.60
C GLU A 271 -10.41 18.43 -12.01
N VAL A 272 -10.00 18.02 -10.81
CA VAL A 272 -10.58 16.88 -10.11
C VAL A 272 -12.10 16.99 -9.98
N LEU A 273 -12.64 18.21 -9.83
CA LEU A 273 -14.07 18.47 -9.69
C LEU A 273 -14.90 18.06 -10.92
N TYR A 274 -14.33 18.13 -12.12
CA TYR A 274 -15.00 17.71 -13.35
C TYR A 274 -14.45 16.40 -13.92
N CYS A 275 -13.22 16.02 -13.58
CA CYS A 275 -12.57 14.80 -14.09
C CYS A 275 -12.98 13.52 -13.38
N PHE A 276 -13.39 13.58 -12.10
CA PHE A 276 -13.74 12.39 -11.30
C PHE A 276 -15.24 12.19 -11.19
N GLU A 277 -15.68 10.94 -11.10
CA GLU A 277 -17.10 10.60 -10.88
C GLU A 277 -17.25 9.45 -9.88
N GLY A 278 -18.26 9.55 -9.00
CA GLY A 278 -18.48 8.57 -7.93
C GLY A 278 -18.95 7.21 -8.44
N SER A 279 -19.94 7.20 -9.33
CA SER A 279 -20.50 5.97 -9.90
C SER A 279 -20.70 6.15 -11.39
N ILE A 280 -19.94 5.39 -12.18
CA ILE A 280 -20.13 5.32 -13.63
C ILE A 280 -21.04 4.12 -13.91
N PRO A 281 -22.16 4.28 -14.65
CA PRO A 281 -23.02 3.16 -15.02
C PRO A 281 -22.21 2.05 -15.71
N ASN A 282 -22.42 0.79 -15.30
CA ASN A 282 -21.79 -0.41 -15.89
C ASN A 282 -20.27 -0.55 -15.69
N VAL A 283 -19.65 0.24 -14.81
CA VAL A 283 -18.23 0.10 -14.45
C VAL A 283 -18.11 -0.23 -12.95
N PRO A 284 -17.41 -1.32 -12.55
CA PRO A 284 -17.31 -1.73 -11.15
C PRO A 284 -16.35 -0.87 -10.30
N VAL A 285 -15.77 0.20 -10.87
CA VAL A 285 -14.80 1.06 -10.20
C VAL A 285 -15.51 2.28 -9.61
N LEU A 286 -15.43 2.43 -8.28
CA LEU A 286 -16.06 3.52 -7.54
C LEU A 286 -15.08 4.68 -7.37
N CYS A 287 -15.53 5.91 -7.63
CA CYS A 287 -14.75 7.15 -7.57
C CYS A 287 -13.49 7.14 -8.45
N TYR A 288 -13.68 7.30 -9.77
CA TYR A 288 -12.61 7.17 -10.76
C TYR A 288 -12.57 8.31 -11.78
N GLY A 289 -11.40 8.54 -12.38
CA GLY A 289 -11.21 9.55 -13.43
C GLY A 289 -11.88 9.11 -14.74
N GLN A 290 -12.84 9.90 -15.22
CA GLN A 290 -13.70 9.59 -16.36
C GLN A 290 -12.89 9.33 -17.64
N ASN A 291 -11.88 10.18 -17.92
CA ASN A 291 -11.13 10.15 -19.17
C ASN A 291 -9.64 9.80 -18.94
N ILE A 292 -9.00 9.18 -19.94
CA ILE A 292 -7.55 8.87 -19.90
C ILE A 292 -6.70 10.13 -19.63
N PRO A 293 -6.94 11.30 -20.29
CA PRO A 293 -6.15 12.51 -20.04
C PRO A 293 -6.23 12.99 -18.59
N CYS A 294 -7.41 12.95 -17.97
CA CYS A 294 -7.59 13.30 -16.56
C CYS A 294 -6.74 12.43 -15.64
N ARG A 295 -6.68 11.11 -15.92
CA ARG A 295 -5.90 10.16 -15.13
C ARG A 295 -4.41 10.38 -15.30
N LEU A 296 -3.95 10.53 -16.55
CA LEU A 296 -2.56 10.80 -16.85
C LEU A 296 -2.11 12.13 -16.20
N PHE A 297 -2.90 13.20 -16.34
CA PHE A 297 -2.57 14.47 -15.71
C PHE A 297 -2.39 14.32 -14.19
N ASN A 298 -3.36 13.71 -13.51
CA ASN A 298 -3.30 13.55 -12.06
C ASN A 298 -2.14 12.65 -11.61
N ASP A 299 -1.87 11.55 -12.33
CA ASP A 299 -0.77 10.65 -12.00
C ASP A 299 0.61 11.28 -12.24
N TRP A 300 0.77 12.02 -13.35
CA TRP A 300 2.02 12.72 -13.66
C TRP A 300 2.24 13.92 -12.75
N ALA A 301 1.17 14.65 -12.39
CA ALA A 301 1.23 15.72 -11.41
C ALA A 301 1.67 15.19 -10.06
N ALA A 302 1.08 14.08 -9.59
CA ALA A 302 1.48 13.41 -8.36
C ALA A 302 2.96 12.97 -8.40
N LEU A 303 3.38 12.27 -9.46
CA LEU A 303 4.79 11.86 -9.61
C LEU A 303 5.75 13.05 -9.60
N SER A 304 5.39 14.14 -10.27
CA SER A 304 6.23 15.34 -10.37
C SER A 304 6.30 16.12 -9.06
N PHE A 305 5.15 16.42 -8.46
CA PHE A 305 5.04 17.32 -7.31
C PHE A 305 5.14 16.62 -5.95
N ASP A 306 4.85 15.32 -5.85
CA ASP A 306 4.96 14.59 -4.58
C ASP A 306 6.32 13.90 -4.44
N ILE A 307 6.95 13.54 -5.56
CA ILE A 307 8.18 12.73 -5.55
C ILE A 307 9.35 13.48 -6.17
N ILE A 308 9.34 13.73 -7.48
CA ILE A 308 10.54 14.15 -8.21
C ILE A 308 11.02 15.53 -7.73
N LEU A 309 10.16 16.55 -7.77
CA LEU A 309 10.54 17.91 -7.43
C LEU A 309 10.88 18.06 -5.93
N PRO A 310 10.08 17.55 -4.98
CA PRO A 310 10.47 17.58 -3.57
C PRO A 310 11.80 16.88 -3.32
N SER A 311 12.01 15.68 -3.88
CA SER A 311 13.29 14.95 -3.74
C SER A 311 14.47 15.80 -4.16
N PHE A 312 14.35 16.42 -5.34
CA PHE A 312 15.38 17.29 -5.89
C PHE A 312 15.68 18.47 -4.96
N PHE A 313 14.66 19.24 -4.56
CA PHE A 313 14.86 20.40 -3.71
C PHE A 313 15.41 20.03 -2.33
N LEU A 314 14.92 18.95 -1.73
CA LEU A 314 15.36 18.49 -0.42
C LEU A 314 16.81 18.00 -0.47
N ALA A 315 17.21 17.29 -1.53
CA ALA A 315 18.59 16.86 -1.73
C ALA A 315 19.53 18.07 -1.90
N VAL A 316 19.16 19.03 -2.75
CA VAL A 316 19.96 20.24 -3.01
C VAL A 316 20.10 21.08 -1.74
N PHE A 317 18.99 21.50 -1.13
CA PHE A 317 19.05 22.37 0.05
C PHE A 317 19.56 21.66 1.30
N GLY A 318 19.32 20.35 1.42
CA GLY A 318 19.92 19.51 2.45
C GLY A 318 21.45 19.48 2.34
N ALA A 319 21.98 19.21 1.14
CA ALA A 319 23.44 19.18 0.89
C ALA A 319 24.08 20.55 1.12
N LEU A 320 23.45 21.64 0.65
CA LEU A 320 23.93 23.01 0.86
C LEU A 320 23.95 23.38 2.35
N THR A 321 22.91 23.00 3.11
CA THR A 321 22.85 23.22 4.56
C THR A 321 23.98 22.49 5.28
N ILE A 322 24.21 21.21 4.95
CA ILE A 322 25.29 20.41 5.54
C ILE A 322 26.66 21.03 5.22
N ARG A 323 26.88 21.45 3.96
CA ARG A 323 28.11 22.14 3.54
C ARG A 323 28.37 23.39 4.37
N ASN A 324 27.36 24.26 4.53
CA ASN A 324 27.47 25.49 5.30
C ASN A 324 27.78 25.23 6.79
N ILE A 325 27.14 24.23 7.39
CA ILE A 325 27.38 23.84 8.78
C ILE A 325 28.81 23.32 8.96
N ARG A 326 29.30 22.46 8.05
CA ARG A 326 30.67 21.92 8.09
C ARG A 326 31.71 23.02 7.95
N GLN A 327 31.56 23.92 6.98
CA GLN A 327 32.49 25.03 6.76
C GLN A 327 32.58 25.98 7.97
N ARG A 328 31.47 26.21 8.68
CA ARG A 328 31.46 27.03 9.91
C ARG A 328 32.07 26.35 11.12
N SER A 329 32.00 25.01 11.22
CA SER A 329 32.63 24.28 12.33
C SER A 329 34.16 24.33 12.32
N VAL A 330 34.76 24.62 11.17
CA VAL A 330 36.22 24.67 10.98
C VAL A 330 36.81 26.06 11.27
N ARG A 331 35.99 27.13 11.32
CA ARG A 331 36.48 28.49 11.61
C ARG A 331 36.43 28.77 13.13
N PRO A 332 37.58 28.93 13.82
CA PRO A 332 37.58 29.31 15.22
C PRO A 332 37.07 30.75 15.35
N VAL A 333 36.02 30.95 16.15
CA VAL A 333 35.50 32.29 16.49
C VAL A 333 35.95 32.58 17.91
N ILE A 334 36.79 33.60 18.08
CA ILE A 334 37.16 34.16 19.37
C ILE A 334 35.96 35.01 19.84
N ASP A 335 35.12 34.48 20.71
CA ASP A 335 33.96 35.15 21.30
C ASP A 335 34.04 35.05 22.84
N SER A 336 33.46 36.03 23.56
CA SER A 336 33.35 35.98 25.01
C SER A 336 32.53 34.79 25.52
N GLU A 337 32.89 34.19 26.66
CA GLU A 337 32.31 32.93 27.18
C GLU A 337 30.77 32.90 27.19
N VAL A 338 30.12 33.97 27.66
CA VAL A 338 28.64 34.05 27.75
C VAL A 338 27.98 34.08 26.37
N ARG A 339 28.54 34.83 25.41
CA ARG A 339 28.07 34.83 24.01
C ARG A 339 28.37 33.51 23.33
N SER A 340 29.49 32.88 23.66
CA SER A 340 29.89 31.57 23.14
C SER A 340 28.91 30.49 23.58
N ASN A 341 28.50 30.47 24.86
CA ASN A 341 27.57 29.49 25.42
C ASN A 341 26.18 29.63 24.78
N ARG A 342 25.63 30.86 24.69
CA ARG A 342 24.31 31.08 24.06
C ARG A 342 24.32 30.70 22.58
N ARG A 343 25.39 31.05 21.84
CA ARG A 343 25.56 30.65 20.42
C ARG A 343 25.74 29.15 20.26
N SER A 344 26.47 28.47 21.15
CA SER A 344 26.69 27.02 21.10
C SER A 344 25.37 26.25 21.25
N THR A 345 24.51 26.66 22.18
CA THR A 345 23.19 26.05 22.42
C THR A 345 22.25 26.26 21.24
N MET A 346 22.20 27.47 20.68
CA MET A 346 21.42 27.73 19.44
C MET A 346 21.91 26.86 18.28
N ARG A 347 23.22 26.74 18.08
CA ARG A 347 23.82 25.89 17.02
C ARG A 347 23.51 24.40 17.21
N ALA A 348 23.54 23.91 18.44
CA ALA A 348 23.16 22.53 18.74
C ALA A 348 21.67 22.29 18.41
N ASN A 349 20.80 23.25 18.72
CA ASN A 349 19.39 23.17 18.39
C ASN A 349 19.13 23.15 16.88
N ASP A 350 19.82 24.00 16.11
CA ASP A 350 19.71 24.02 14.65
C ASP A 350 20.17 22.71 14.01
N ARG A 351 21.28 22.14 14.48
CA ARG A 351 21.77 20.83 14.01
C ARG A 351 20.77 19.71 14.27
N ASN A 352 20.11 19.72 15.43
CA ASN A 352 19.09 18.73 15.77
C ASN A 352 17.87 18.85 14.85
N LEU A 353 17.43 20.07 14.54
CA LEU A 353 16.32 20.32 13.61
C LEU A 353 16.66 19.88 12.18
N THR A 354 17.86 20.21 11.68
CA THR A 354 18.31 19.75 10.36
C THR A 354 18.40 18.23 10.28
N ARG A 355 18.90 17.55 11.32
CA ARG A 355 18.93 16.09 11.38
C ARG A 355 17.52 15.48 11.34
N MET A 356 16.61 16.03 12.13
CA MET A 356 15.22 15.61 12.19
C MET A 356 14.55 15.72 10.82
N LEU A 357 14.69 16.87 10.15
CA LEU A 357 14.15 17.10 8.81
C LEU A 357 14.74 16.12 7.78
N LEU A 358 16.06 15.91 7.78
CA LEU A 358 16.71 15.01 6.82
C LEU A 358 16.22 13.57 6.95
N ILE A 359 16.05 13.07 8.18
CA ILE A 359 15.54 11.71 8.42
C ILE A 359 14.10 11.58 7.93
N GLN A 360 13.25 12.56 8.23
CA GLN A 360 11.86 12.54 7.78
C GLN A 360 11.76 12.57 6.24
N VAL A 361 12.59 13.37 5.58
CA VAL A 361 12.64 13.42 4.12
C VAL A 361 13.02 12.06 3.54
N LEU A 362 14.12 11.46 4.00
CA LEU A 362 14.53 10.15 3.52
C LEU A 362 13.44 9.10 3.73
N PHE A 363 12.75 9.17 4.86
CA PHE A 363 11.64 8.28 5.17
C PHE A 363 10.47 8.43 4.19
N ILE A 364 10.06 9.66 3.87
CA ILE A 364 9.01 9.94 2.88
C ILE A 364 9.43 9.44 1.49
N LEU A 365 10.66 9.73 1.07
CA LEU A 365 11.13 9.33 -0.26
C LEU A 365 11.14 7.82 -0.47
N VAL A 366 11.54 7.05 0.54
CA VAL A 366 11.58 5.58 0.44
C VAL A 366 10.17 4.98 0.40
N LEU A 367 9.23 5.52 1.19
CA LEU A 367 7.90 4.94 1.35
C LEU A 367 6.89 5.43 0.31
N ASP A 368 7.04 6.65 -0.22
CA ASP A 368 6.11 7.21 -1.21
C ASP A 368 6.53 6.87 -2.67
N LEU A 369 7.80 6.52 -2.91
CA LEU A 369 8.31 6.14 -4.24
C LEU A 369 7.49 5.03 -4.92
N PRO A 370 7.14 3.91 -4.24
CA PRO A 370 6.32 2.86 -4.85
C PRO A 370 4.99 3.38 -5.39
N PHE A 371 4.40 4.39 -4.75
CA PHE A 371 3.11 4.92 -5.19
C PHE A 371 3.21 5.74 -6.47
N GLY A 372 4.19 6.63 -6.58
CA GLY A 372 4.35 7.42 -7.80
C GLY A 372 4.82 6.59 -8.99
N ILE A 373 5.41 5.42 -8.77
CA ILE A 373 5.68 4.45 -9.86
C ILE A 373 4.39 3.69 -10.22
N TYR A 374 3.64 3.23 -9.22
CA TYR A 374 2.47 2.37 -9.43
C TYR A 374 1.31 3.10 -10.11
N ARG A 375 1.05 4.38 -9.79
CA ARG A 375 -0.08 5.12 -10.36
C ARG A 375 0.00 5.27 -11.89
N PRO A 376 1.09 5.81 -12.47
CA PRO A 376 1.27 5.84 -13.92
C PRO A 376 1.17 4.45 -14.56
N TYR A 377 1.76 3.41 -13.95
CA TYR A 377 1.62 2.03 -14.42
C TYR A 377 0.15 1.58 -14.46
N ALA A 378 -0.63 1.85 -13.41
CA ALA A 378 -2.04 1.49 -13.33
C ALA A 378 -2.88 2.19 -14.42
N SER A 379 -2.59 3.46 -14.69
CA SER A 379 -3.28 4.21 -15.75
C SER A 379 -2.87 3.79 -17.16
N LEU A 380 -1.58 3.52 -17.41
CA LEU A 380 -1.08 3.07 -18.72
C LEU A 380 -1.58 1.67 -19.07
N THR A 381 -1.78 0.82 -18.06
CA THR A 381 -2.29 -0.55 -18.25
C THR A 381 -3.81 -0.64 -18.13
N SER A 382 -4.55 0.48 -18.06
CA SER A 382 -6.01 0.45 -17.83
C SER A 382 -6.80 -0.19 -18.96
N ASN A 383 -6.29 -0.10 -20.19
CA ASN A 383 -6.96 -0.61 -21.40
C ASN A 383 -6.57 -2.06 -21.71
N ILE A 384 -5.64 -2.64 -20.95
CA ILE A 384 -5.21 -4.02 -21.12
C ILE A 384 -6.19 -4.92 -20.36
N PRO A 385 -6.80 -5.94 -20.98
CA PRO A 385 -7.68 -6.86 -20.28
C PRO A 385 -6.88 -7.61 -19.20
N LYS A 386 -7.40 -7.62 -17.96
CA LYS A 386 -6.77 -8.25 -16.80
C LYS A 386 -7.62 -9.43 -16.34
N SER A 387 -6.97 -10.56 -16.05
CA SER A 387 -7.65 -11.70 -15.45
C SER A 387 -8.17 -11.36 -14.06
N SER A 388 -9.20 -12.09 -13.60
CA SER A 388 -9.80 -11.93 -12.28
C SER A 388 -8.77 -12.10 -11.15
N TYR A 389 -7.78 -12.97 -11.37
CA TYR A 389 -6.63 -13.20 -10.51
C TYR A 389 -5.67 -12.01 -10.50
N ARG A 390 -5.22 -11.56 -11.68
CA ARG A 390 -4.31 -10.40 -11.79
C ARG A 390 -4.90 -9.16 -11.15
N ALA A 391 -6.19 -8.89 -11.36
CA ALA A 391 -6.89 -7.77 -10.72
C ALA A 391 -6.87 -7.87 -9.18
N ALA A 392 -6.99 -9.07 -8.61
CA ALA A 392 -6.91 -9.26 -7.16
C ALA A 392 -5.50 -9.00 -6.61
N VAL A 393 -4.46 -9.44 -7.34
CA VAL A 393 -3.05 -9.17 -6.99
C VAL A 393 -2.74 -7.68 -7.08
N GLU A 394 -3.16 -7.01 -8.14
CA GLU A 394 -2.98 -5.56 -8.30
C GLU A 394 -3.73 -4.78 -7.21
N ASN A 395 -4.94 -5.20 -6.82
CA ASN A 395 -5.67 -4.58 -5.70
C ASN A 395 -4.96 -4.75 -4.35
N LEU A 396 -4.39 -5.92 -4.06
CA LEU A 396 -3.58 -6.11 -2.86
C LEU A 396 -2.32 -5.24 -2.92
N THR A 397 -1.63 -5.23 -4.06
CA THR A 397 -0.41 -4.43 -4.28
C THR A 397 -0.69 -2.95 -4.03
N TYR A 398 -1.76 -2.41 -4.61
CA TYR A 398 -2.19 -1.04 -4.39
C TYR A 398 -2.50 -0.77 -2.91
N SER A 399 -3.15 -1.72 -2.22
CA SER A 399 -3.47 -1.57 -0.79
C SER A 399 -2.21 -1.50 0.07
N VAL A 400 -1.20 -2.34 -0.22
CA VAL A 400 0.10 -2.31 0.47
C VAL A 400 0.83 -0.99 0.21
N ILE A 401 0.90 -0.56 -1.06
CA ILE A 401 1.57 0.70 -1.44
C ILE A 401 0.93 1.88 -0.71
N VAL A 402 -0.40 1.93 -0.65
CA VAL A 402 -1.07 3.03 0.06
C VAL A 402 -0.82 2.97 1.55
N LEU A 403 -0.70 1.80 2.17
CA LEU A 403 -0.28 1.72 3.56
C LEU A 403 1.10 2.31 3.83
N LEU A 404 2.04 2.26 2.87
CA LEU A 404 3.34 2.91 3.03
C LEU A 404 3.18 4.43 3.17
N ILE A 405 2.31 5.03 2.36
CA ILE A 405 1.92 6.44 2.47
C ILE A 405 1.17 6.68 3.80
N CYS A 406 0.37 5.70 4.24
CA CYS A 406 -0.26 5.81 5.55
C CYS A 406 0.75 5.92 6.69
N VAL A 407 1.84 5.17 6.59
CA VAL A 407 2.93 5.22 7.55
C VAL A 407 3.64 6.59 7.51
N THR A 408 3.88 7.19 6.34
CA THR A 408 4.56 8.49 6.25
C THR A 408 3.77 9.61 6.94
N HIS A 409 2.46 9.70 6.68
CA HIS A 409 1.61 10.72 7.30
C HIS A 409 1.30 10.46 8.79
N SER A 410 1.47 9.22 9.27
CA SER A 410 1.17 8.86 10.66
C SER A 410 2.38 8.94 11.59
N THR A 411 3.60 8.94 11.06
CA THR A 411 4.83 8.77 11.87
C THR A 411 5.59 10.05 12.19
N SER A 412 5.24 11.18 11.56
CA SER A 412 6.01 12.43 11.64
C SER A 412 6.33 12.87 13.08
N PHE A 413 5.34 12.87 13.99
CA PHE A 413 5.56 13.20 15.41
C PHE A 413 6.58 12.29 16.10
N TYR A 414 6.44 10.99 15.87
CA TYR A 414 7.26 9.97 16.51
C TYR A 414 8.70 10.04 16.01
N LEU A 415 8.89 10.29 14.71
CA LEU A 415 10.20 10.56 14.13
C LEU A 415 10.84 11.81 14.76
N TYR A 416 10.08 12.88 14.97
CA TYR A 416 10.59 14.10 15.60
C TYR A 416 11.02 13.89 17.06
N THR A 417 10.24 13.13 17.83
CA THR A 417 10.56 12.84 19.23
C THR A 417 11.79 11.94 19.37
N LEU A 418 11.96 10.97 18.48
CA LEU A 418 13.11 10.06 18.46
C LEU A 418 14.39 10.80 18.03
N THR A 419 14.32 11.57 16.95
CA THR A 419 15.49 12.15 16.30
C THR A 419 15.87 13.55 16.81
N GLY A 420 14.94 14.29 17.43
CA GLY A 420 15.13 15.67 17.88
C GLY A 420 15.16 15.82 19.41
N SER A 421 16.33 16.05 20.00
CA SER A 421 16.45 16.26 21.45
C SER A 421 15.80 17.56 21.94
N VAL A 422 15.73 18.59 21.09
CA VAL A 422 15.03 19.84 21.37
C VAL A 422 13.53 19.60 21.43
N TYR A 423 12.99 18.93 20.42
CA TYR A 423 11.59 18.57 20.32
C TYR A 423 11.16 17.72 21.53
N ARG A 424 11.95 16.71 21.87
CA ARG A 424 11.71 15.85 23.04
C ARG A 424 11.74 16.61 24.37
N ARG A 425 12.64 17.60 24.52
CA ARG A 425 12.69 18.44 25.74
C ARG A 425 11.44 19.31 25.86
N ALA A 426 11.01 19.93 24.77
CA ALA A 426 9.79 20.74 24.76
C ALA A 426 8.56 19.88 25.10
N PHE A 427 8.41 18.72 24.47
CA PHE A 427 7.33 17.78 24.79
C PHE A 427 7.29 17.38 26.27
N LYS A 428 8.45 17.06 26.86
CA LYS A 428 8.55 16.76 28.30
C LYS A 428 8.14 17.94 29.19
N GLN A 429 8.59 19.15 28.87
CA GLN A 429 8.24 20.35 29.64
C GLN A 429 6.74 20.65 29.60
N ILE A 430 6.12 20.50 28.42
CA ILE A 430 4.68 20.64 28.26
C ILE A 430 3.95 19.60 29.13
N GLY A 431 4.37 18.33 29.05
CA GLY A 431 3.79 17.26 29.87
C GLY A 431 3.89 17.54 31.37
N GLN A 432 5.03 18.06 31.84
CA GLN A 432 5.20 18.47 33.24
C GLN A 432 4.27 19.62 33.64
N ARG A 433 4.10 20.64 32.80
CA ARG A 433 3.16 21.75 33.09
C ARG A 433 1.72 21.25 33.15
N TRP A 434 1.34 20.34 32.26
CA TRP A 434 0.00 19.75 32.24
C TRP A 434 -0.27 18.91 33.49
N LEU A 435 0.68 18.05 33.89
CA LEU A 435 0.60 17.27 35.13
C LEU A 435 0.50 18.17 36.36
N ASN A 436 1.27 19.27 36.40
CA ASN A 436 1.19 20.23 37.50
C ASN A 436 -0.17 20.93 37.55
N ARG A 437 -0.77 21.27 36.40
CA ARG A 437 -2.14 21.83 36.35
C ARG A 437 -3.19 20.84 36.86
N ILE A 438 -3.08 19.57 36.54
CA ILE A 438 -4.02 18.54 37.06
C ILE A 438 -3.87 18.40 38.56
N ARG A 439 -2.64 18.37 39.08
CA ARG A 439 -2.40 18.31 40.53
C ARG A 439 -3.02 19.51 41.26
N LEU A 440 -3.00 20.70 40.65
CA LEU A 440 -3.64 21.90 41.18
C LEU A 440 -5.17 21.91 41.10
N ILE A 441 -5.78 21.07 40.24
CA ILE A 441 -7.24 20.91 40.15
C ILE A 441 -7.76 19.87 41.17
N HIS A 442 -6.90 18.93 41.58
CA HIS A 442 -7.21 17.91 42.58
C HIS A 442 -6.86 18.32 44.02
N GLN A 443 -6.17 19.45 44.21
CA GLN A 443 -6.02 20.13 45.49
C GLN A 443 -7.10 21.19 45.62
#